data_AF-A0A942UAD7-F1
#
_entry.id   AF-A0A942UAD7-F1
#
_cell.length_a   1.000
_cell.length_b   1.000
_cell.length_c   1.000
_cell.angle_alpha   90.00
_cell.angle_beta   90.00
_cell.angle_gamma   90.00
#
_symmetry.space_group_name_H-M   'P 1'
#
loop_
_entity.id
_entity.type
_entity.pdbx_description
1 polymer ?
#
loop_
_entity_poly.entity_id
_entity_poly.type
_entity_poly.pdbx_seq_one_letter_code
_entity_poly.pdbx_strand_id
1 'polypeptide(L)' 'MIKSLNGQFILSILVAICFIYNSFNYIKFTGEGEFHFSQFILYLVMIFSVYNAGILTQKYINQRKSK' A
#
# COMPACT_ATOMS: atom_id res chain seq x y z
N MET A 1 20.14 -0.75 -7.57
CA MET A 1 18.97 0.15 -7.79
C MET A 1 18.34 -0.23 -9.11
N ILE A 2 17.11 -0.72 -9.12
CA ILE A 2 16.46 -1.16 -10.36
C ILE A 2 16.25 0.07 -11.24
N LYS A 3 16.95 0.14 -12.38
CA LYS A 3 16.91 1.30 -13.28
C LYS A 3 15.56 1.47 -13.99
N SER A 4 14.80 0.38 -14.11
CA SER A 4 13.50 0.35 -14.80
C SER A 4 12.38 0.90 -13.91
N LEU A 5 11.70 1.94 -14.39
CA LEU A 5 10.54 2.54 -13.72
C LEU A 5 9.40 1.53 -13.58
N ASN A 6 9.21 0.68 -14.59
CA ASN A 6 8.21 -0.39 -14.58
C ASN A 6 8.57 -1.47 -13.55
N GLY A 7 9.86 -1.80 -13.42
CA GLY A 7 10.33 -2.76 -12.42
C GLY A 7 10.14 -2.25 -10.98
N GLN A 8 10.42 -0.97 -10.75
CA GLN A 8 10.15 -0.33 -9.45
C GLN A 8 8.65 -0.32 -9.12
N PHE A 9 7.81 -0.01 -10.10
CA PHE A 9 6.35 0.00 -9.91
C PHE A 9 5.79 -1.38 -9.55
N ILE A 10 6.22 -2.42 -10.27
CA ILE A 10 5.81 -3.82 -10.01
C ILE A 10 6.28 -4.26 -8.62
N LEU A 11 7.51 -3.93 -8.22
CA LEU A 11 8.01 -4.22 -6.88
C LEU A 11 7.24 -3.50 -5.79
N SER A 12 6.86 -2.24 -6.00
CA SER A 12 6.03 -1.51 -5.04
C SER A 12 4.66 -2.15 -4.86
N ILE A 13 4.06 -2.67 -5.94
CA ILE A 13 2.80 -3.44 -5.86
C ILE A 13 3.00 -4.73 -5.06
N LEU A 14 4.07 -5.49 -5.34
CA LEU A 14 4.38 -6.72 -4.61
C LEU A 14 4.61 -6.47 -3.11
N VAL A 15 5.35 -5.41 -2.78
CA VAL A 15 5.58 -5.01 -1.38
C VAL A 15 4.28 -4.61 -0.71
N ALA A 16 3.41 -3.84 -1.37
CA ALA A 16 2.09 -3.48 -0.84
C ALA A 16 1.22 -4.71 -0.57
N ILE A 17 1.20 -5.68 -1.48
CA ILE A 17 0.47 -6.95 -1.30
C ILE A 17 1.04 -7.74 -0.10
N CYS A 18 2.36 -7.87 0.02
CA CYS A 18 2.99 -8.53 1.16
C CYS A 18 2.68 -7.82 2.47
N PHE A 19 2.67 -6.48 2.47
CA PHE A 19 2.36 -5.69 3.64
C PHE A 19 0.91 -5.92 4.07
N ILE A 20 -0.04 -5.88 3.13
CA ILE A 20 -1.46 -6.15 3.38
C ILE A 20 -1.62 -7.58 3.94
N TYR A 21 -1.03 -8.59 3.30
CA TYR A 21 -1.10 -9.99 3.75
C TYR A 21 -0.52 -10.19 5.17
N ASN A 22 0.66 -9.65 5.42
CA ASN A 22 1.28 -9.69 6.74
C ASN A 22 0.38 -9.03 7.79
N SER A 23 -0.17 -7.88 7.43
CA SER A 23 -1.04 -7.10 8.29
C SER A 23 -2.32 -7.91 8.63
N PHE A 24 -2.96 -8.57 7.66
CA PHE A 24 -4.07 -9.51 7.91
C PHE A 24 -3.73 -10.68 8.85
N ASN A 25 -2.49 -11.18 8.88
CA ASN A 25 -2.08 -12.21 9.85
C ASN A 25 -2.01 -11.69 11.30
N TYR A 26 -1.75 -10.41 11.50
CA TYR A 26 -1.70 -9.79 12.83
C TYR A 26 -3.06 -9.32 13.33
N ILE A 27 -4.02 -9.09 12.43
CA ILE A 27 -5.41 -8.90 12.85
C ILE A 27 -5.98 -10.26 13.23
N LYS A 28 -6.15 -10.51 14.53
CA LYS A 28 -7.01 -11.61 15.00
C LYS A 28 -8.46 -11.29 14.62
N PHE A 29 -8.87 -11.69 13.41
CA PHE A 29 -10.27 -11.62 12.98
C PHE A 29 -11.15 -12.66 13.68
N THR A 30 -10.55 -13.70 14.26
CA THR A 30 -11.24 -14.82 14.88
C THR A 30 -10.72 -15.05 16.31
N GLY A 31 -11.55 -14.77 17.30
CA GLY A 31 -11.31 -15.20 18.69
C GLY A 31 -11.72 -14.16 19.72
N GLU A 32 -12.94 -14.32 20.24
CA GLU A 32 -13.39 -13.86 21.57
C GLU A 32 -13.12 -12.39 21.92
N GLY A 33 -14.11 -11.53 21.65
CA GLY A 33 -14.35 -10.36 22.51
C GLY A 33 -14.76 -9.09 21.80
N GLU A 34 -13.97 -8.57 20.87
CA GLU A 34 -14.20 -7.22 20.36
C GLU A 34 -13.85 -7.08 18.88
N PHE A 35 -14.83 -6.70 18.07
CA PHE A 35 -14.59 -6.24 16.70
C PHE A 35 -13.88 -4.88 16.77
N HIS A 36 -12.56 -4.88 16.56
CA HIS A 36 -11.77 -3.65 16.55
C HIS A 36 -12.00 -2.83 15.28
N PHE A 37 -13.17 -2.20 15.18
CA PHE A 37 -13.59 -1.36 14.06
C PHE A 37 -12.57 -0.27 13.70
N SER A 38 -11.90 0.29 14.71
CA SER A 38 -10.81 1.26 14.51
C SER A 38 -9.63 0.67 13.74
N GLN A 39 -9.24 -0.57 14.02
CA GLN A 39 -8.17 -1.25 13.30
C GLN A 39 -8.60 -1.50 11.85
N PHE A 40 -9.84 -1.96 11.62
CA PHE A 40 -10.38 -2.13 10.27
C PHE A 40 -10.37 -0.83 9.46
N ILE A 41 -10.80 0.29 10.06
CA ILE A 41 -10.75 1.61 9.40
C ILE A 41 -9.30 2.01 9.08
N LEU A 42 -8.37 1.85 10.02
CA LEU A 42 -6.96 2.18 9.81
C LEU A 42 -6.34 1.37 8.66
N TYR A 43 -6.77 0.12 8.47
CA TYR A 43 -6.37 -0.67 7.31
C TYR A 43 -6.88 -0.11 5.99
N LEU A 44 -8.15 0.27 5.93
CA LEU A 44 -8.71 0.90 4.74
C LEU A 44 -7.97 2.21 4.42
N VAL A 45 -7.72 3.04 5.43
CA VAL A 45 -6.95 4.28 5.29
C VAL A 45 -5.53 3.99 4.78
N MET A 46 -4.85 2.97 5.31
CA MET A 46 -3.53 2.56 4.84
C MET A 46 -3.53 2.18 3.35
N ILE A 47 -4.50 1.35 2.91
CA ILE A 47 -4.63 0.94 1.51
C ILE A 47 -4.84 2.16 0.60
N PHE A 48 -5.74 3.08 0.99
CA PHE A 48 -5.98 4.30 0.22
C PHE A 48 -4.75 5.22 0.18
N SER A 49 -4.01 5.35 1.29
CA SER A 49 -2.78 6.14 1.35
C SER A 49 -1.69 5.56 0.43
N VAL A 50 -1.50 4.25 0.42
CA VAL A 50 -0.51 3.59 -0.46
C VAL A 50 -0.87 3.78 -1.94
N TYR A 51 -2.14 3.61 -2.30
CA TYR A 51 -2.63 3.86 -3.65
C TYR A 51 -2.41 5.32 -4.09
N ASN A 52 -2.79 6.27 -3.23
CA ASN A 52 -2.60 7.70 -3.50
C ASN A 52 -1.13 8.09 -3.62
N ALA A 53 -0.27 7.54 -2.77
CA ALA A 53 1.18 7.76 -2.85
C ALA A 53 1.76 7.26 -4.18
N GLY A 54 1.28 6.11 -4.68
CA GLY A 54 1.64 5.59 -5.99
C GLY A 54 1.25 6.54 -7.14
N ILE A 55 0.01 7.02 -7.14
CA ILE A 55 -0.47 8.00 -8.14
C ILE A 55 0.32 9.30 -8.08
N LEU A 56 0.55 9.84 -6.88
CA LEU A 56 1.30 11.09 -6.70
C LEU A 56 2.72 10.95 -7.25
N THR A 57 3.35 9.80 -6.99
CA THR A 57 4.69 9.48 -7.47
C THR A 57 4.73 9.41 -9.00
N GLN A 58 3.76 8.75 -9.63
CA GLN A 58 3.67 8.72 -11.10
C GLN A 58 3.47 10.13 -11.69
N LYS A 59 2.56 10.93 -11.11
CA LYS A 59 2.33 12.32 -11.55
C LYS A 59 3.60 13.17 -11.43
N TYR A 60 4.32 13.05 -10.33
CA TYR A 60 5.58 13.74 -10.09
C TYR A 60 6.64 13.37 -11.14
N ILE A 61 6.81 12.08 -11.43
CA ILE A 61 7.77 11.59 -12.44
C ILE A 61 7.39 12.12 -13.83
N ASN A 62 6.11 12.08 -14.19
CA ASN A 62 5.64 12.55 -15.49
C ASN A 62 5.86 14.07 -15.67
N GLN A 63 5.56 14.87 -14.65
CA GLN A 63 5.88 16.31 -14.67
C GLN A 63 7.36 16.58 -14.84
N ARG A 64 8.23 15.80 -14.18
CA ARG A 64 9.69 15.95 -14.34
C ARG A 64 10.21 15.53 -15.71
N LYS A 65 9.59 14.57 -16.39
CA LYS A 65 9.96 14.15 -17.75
C LYS A 65 9.47 15.10 -18.85
N SER A 66 8.42 15.87 -18.56
CA SER A 66 7.86 16.87 -19.48
C SER A 66 8.56 18.23 -19.41
N LYS A 67 9.52 18.39 -18.50
CA LYS A 67 10.39 19.56 -18.35
C LYS A 67 11.79 19.21 -18.86
#